data_AF-A0A3D1IVD0-F1
#
_entry.id   AF-A0A3D1IVD0-F1
#
_cell.length_a   1.000
_cell.length_b   1.000
_cell.length_c   1.000
_cell.angle_alpha   90.00
_cell.angle_beta   90.00
_cell.angle_gamma   90.00
#
_symmetry.space_group_name_H-M   'P 1'
#
loop_
_entity.id
_entity.type
_entity.pdbx_description
1 polymer ?
#
loop_
_entity_poly.entity_id
_entity_poly.type
_entity_poly.pdbx_seq_one_letter_code
_entity_poly.pdbx_strand_id
1 'polypeptide(L)'
;MDGFFPCPRPLYAVEDATSLEPTILFAQYKEQADELDRITSRINNLTDALKVRGVYNSVMKEIAQLVDAGDNQLIPVKNVEAMIESGGLEKHIWYMPIEMAANVIKILMEQREACKAVIYEITGISDIMRGATNAQETMGAQQIKSQWGTQRLKKMQSEFQRYVRDIVRLKCQIIANKFQPETIMQMTGLKLAQTDAEKDQIKQQAQSFQQYQQSQQQAQQPPQG
;
A
#
# COMPACT_ATOMS: atom_id res chain seq x y z
N MET A 1 -37.15 -4.84 -6.75
CA MET A 1 -36.76 -5.79 -7.80
C MET A 1 -37.42 -7.10 -7.41
N ASP A 2 -38.37 -7.69 -8.14
CA ASP A 2 -38.59 -7.74 -9.59
C ASP A 2 -37.28 -7.92 -10.38
N GLY A 3 -36.33 -8.62 -9.75
CA GLY A 3 -35.03 -8.97 -10.29
C GLY A 3 -34.79 -10.41 -9.89
N PHE A 4 -34.58 -11.24 -10.90
CA PHE A 4 -34.60 -12.70 -10.85
C PHE A 4 -33.50 -13.34 -9.97
N PHE A 5 -32.48 -12.60 -9.55
CA PHE A 5 -31.31 -13.15 -8.85
C PHE A 5 -31.23 -12.75 -7.36
N PRO A 6 -30.96 -13.70 -6.45
CA PRO A 6 -30.80 -13.45 -5.02
C PRO A 6 -29.43 -12.85 -4.63
N CYS A 7 -28.62 -12.41 -5.59
CA CYS A 7 -27.26 -11.92 -5.36
C CYS A 7 -27.03 -10.54 -6.00
N PRO A 8 -26.28 -9.64 -5.34
CA PRO A 8 -25.88 -8.36 -5.92
C PRO A 8 -24.89 -8.59 -7.09
N ARG A 9 -24.77 -7.61 -7.99
CA ARG A 9 -23.75 -7.65 -9.06
C ARG A 9 -22.36 -7.85 -8.43
N PRO A 10 -21.57 -8.86 -8.88
CA PRO A 10 -20.25 -9.11 -8.34
C PRO A 10 -19.36 -7.87 -8.29
N LEU A 11 -18.48 -7.83 -7.29
CA LEU A 11 -17.47 -6.80 -7.19
C LEU A 11 -16.34 -7.12 -8.16
N TYR A 12 -16.11 -6.24 -9.13
CA TYR A 12 -14.99 -6.33 -10.05
C TYR A 12 -13.91 -5.35 -9.62
N ALA A 13 -12.74 -5.88 -9.26
CA ALA A 13 -11.54 -5.05 -9.08
C ALA A 13 -10.99 -4.61 -10.45
N VAL A 14 -11.14 -5.48 -11.45
CA VAL A 14 -10.73 -5.31 -12.83
C VAL A 14 -11.92 -5.71 -13.68
N GLU A 15 -12.35 -4.83 -14.59
CA GLU A 15 -13.43 -5.12 -15.54
C GLU A 15 -12.80 -5.75 -16.80
N ASP A 16 -13.28 -6.93 -17.17
CA ASP A 16 -12.95 -7.58 -18.44
C ASP A 16 -14.19 -7.55 -19.34
N ALA A 17 -14.02 -7.18 -20.61
CA ALA A 17 -15.11 -7.15 -21.58
C ALA A 17 -15.48 -8.56 -22.06
N THR A 18 -14.60 -9.54 -21.86
CA THR A 18 -14.72 -10.90 -22.38
C THR A 18 -15.14 -11.93 -21.34
N SER A 19 -14.91 -11.65 -20.05
CA SER A 19 -15.21 -12.56 -18.95
C SER A 19 -15.94 -11.85 -17.80
N LEU A 20 -16.89 -12.56 -17.20
CA LEU A 20 -17.56 -12.15 -15.96
C LEU A 20 -16.89 -12.74 -14.71
N GLU A 21 -15.76 -13.43 -14.88
CA GLU A 21 -14.99 -13.95 -13.76
C GLU A 21 -14.21 -12.81 -13.09
N PRO A 22 -14.44 -12.55 -11.79
CA PRO A 22 -13.72 -11.49 -11.10
C PRO A 22 -12.26 -11.87 -10.96
N THR A 23 -11.39 -11.09 -11.60
CA THR A 23 -9.94 -11.23 -11.47
C THR A 23 -9.44 -10.46 -10.26
N ILE A 24 -8.56 -11.09 -9.47
CA ILE A 24 -7.90 -10.44 -8.33
C ILE A 24 -6.85 -9.43 -8.81
N LEU A 25 -6.72 -8.30 -8.13
CA LEU A 25 -5.74 -7.26 -8.51
C LEU A 25 -4.29 -7.78 -8.51
N PHE A 26 -3.96 -8.67 -7.57
CA PHE A 26 -2.63 -9.29 -7.48
C PHE A 26 -2.25 -10.06 -8.74
N ALA A 27 -3.21 -10.67 -9.43
CA ALA A 27 -2.93 -11.43 -10.65
C ALA A 27 -2.35 -10.55 -11.77
N GLN A 28 -2.64 -9.25 -11.77
CA GLN A 28 -2.13 -8.33 -12.78
C GLN A 28 -0.63 -8.08 -12.71
N TYR A 29 -0.06 -8.10 -11.50
CA TYR A 29 1.36 -7.79 -11.27
C TYR A 29 2.14 -8.95 -10.63
N LYS A 30 1.54 -10.14 -10.58
CA LYS A 30 2.11 -11.32 -9.92
C LYS A 30 3.51 -11.64 -10.45
N GLU A 31 3.69 -11.61 -11.76
CA GLU A 31 4.97 -11.91 -12.38
C GLU A 31 6.07 -10.94 -11.94
N GLN A 32 5.74 -9.66 -11.85
CA GLN A 32 6.65 -8.61 -11.36
C GLN A 32 6.91 -8.76 -9.85
N ALA A 33 5.92 -9.16 -9.07
CA ALA A 33 6.11 -9.45 -7.65
C ALA A 33 7.07 -10.64 -7.44
N ASP A 34 6.90 -11.72 -8.21
CA ASP A 34 7.78 -12.89 -8.17
C ASP A 34 9.20 -12.53 -8.66
N GLU A 35 9.32 -11.64 -9.65
CA GLU A 35 10.61 -11.11 -10.10
C GLU A 35 11.30 -10.29 -9.01
N LEU A 36 10.57 -9.40 -8.35
CA LEU A 36 11.07 -8.58 -7.25
C LEU A 36 11.61 -9.45 -6.10
N ASP A 37 10.91 -10.54 -5.77
CA ASP A 37 11.34 -11.50 -4.76
C ASP A 37 12.64 -12.24 -5.17
N ARG A 38 12.73 -12.69 -6.44
CA ARG A 38 13.95 -13.31 -6.98
C ARG A 38 15.14 -12.36 -6.93
N ILE A 39 14.96 -11.10 -7.32
CA ILE A 39 16.03 -10.09 -7.29
C ILE A 39 16.47 -9.85 -5.84
N THR A 40 15.52 -9.67 -4.93
CA THR A 40 15.80 -9.40 -3.51
C THR A 40 16.53 -10.56 -2.86
N SER A 41 16.08 -11.80 -3.10
CA SER A 41 16.73 -13.01 -2.62
C SER A 41 18.18 -13.14 -3.13
N ARG A 42 18.43 -12.81 -4.40
CA ARG A 42 19.79 -12.80 -4.96
C ARG A 42 20.68 -11.73 -4.35
N ILE A 43 20.15 -10.53 -4.10
CA ILE A 43 20.88 -9.46 -3.40
C ILE A 43 21.30 -9.96 -2.02
N ASN A 44 20.37 -10.52 -1.24
CA ASN A 44 20.67 -11.03 0.11
C ASN A 44 21.76 -12.10 0.08
N ASN A 45 21.65 -13.08 -0.83
CA ASN A 45 22.66 -14.13 -0.97
C ASN A 45 24.04 -13.59 -1.36
N LEU A 46 24.10 -12.61 -2.28
CA LEU A 46 25.36 -11.98 -2.68
C LEU A 46 25.95 -11.12 -1.56
N THR A 47 25.11 -10.42 -0.80
CA THR A 47 25.53 -9.65 0.38
C THR A 47 26.10 -10.57 1.46
N ASP A 48 25.47 -11.71 1.73
CA ASP A 48 25.97 -12.70 2.70
C ASP A 48 27.29 -13.34 2.26
N ALA A 49 27.49 -13.50 0.95
CA ALA A 49 28.72 -14.00 0.37
C ALA A 49 29.85 -12.96 0.38
N LEU A 50 29.51 -11.67 0.36
CA LEU A 50 30.46 -10.56 0.37
C LEU A 50 31.02 -10.34 1.78
N LYS A 51 31.95 -11.21 2.15
CA LYS A 51 32.73 -11.13 3.39
C LYS A 51 34.16 -10.83 3.04
N VAL A 52 34.75 -9.85 3.72
CA VAL A 52 36.19 -9.58 3.61
C VAL A 52 36.93 -10.80 4.14
N ARG A 53 37.50 -11.57 3.21
CA ARG A 53 38.26 -12.77 3.49
C ARG A 53 39.56 -12.68 2.72
N GLY A 54 40.64 -13.14 3.33
CA GLY A 54 41.94 -13.17 2.69
C GLY A 54 42.79 -14.28 3.26
N VAL A 55 43.86 -14.59 2.54
CA VAL A 55 44.91 -15.49 2.99
C VAL A 55 46.19 -14.70 3.16
N TYR A 56 47.00 -15.07 4.15
CA TYR A 56 48.31 -14.48 4.36
C TYR A 56 49.40 -15.54 4.31
N ASN A 57 50.63 -15.12 4.05
CA ASN A 57 51.78 -16.03 4.00
C ASN A 57 52.11 -16.59 5.40
N SER A 58 52.01 -17.92 5.57
CA SER A 58 52.24 -18.60 6.85
C SER A 58 53.69 -18.51 7.37
N VAL A 59 54.65 -18.10 6.52
CA VAL A 59 56.04 -17.89 6.91
C VAL A 59 56.19 -16.72 7.89
N MET A 60 55.31 -15.71 7.80
CA MET A 60 55.32 -14.54 8.68
C MET A 60 54.20 -14.66 9.71
N LYS A 61 54.54 -15.16 10.90
CA LYS A 61 53.59 -15.31 12.02
C LYS A 61 53.15 -13.96 12.60
N GLU A 62 53.92 -12.92 12.35
CA GLU A 62 53.68 -11.54 12.77
C GLU A 62 52.43 -10.94 12.10
N ILE A 63 52.05 -11.42 10.90
CA ILE A 63 50.84 -10.95 10.20
C ILE A 63 49.56 -11.38 10.94
N ALA A 64 49.55 -12.60 11.49
CA ALA A 64 48.43 -13.09 12.29
C ALA A 64 48.24 -12.24 13.56
N GLN A 65 49.36 -11.92 14.23
CA GLN A 65 49.35 -11.07 15.42
C GLN A 65 48.89 -9.65 15.09
N LEU A 66 49.19 -9.14 13.90
CA LEU A 66 48.76 -7.82 13.43
C LEU A 66 47.25 -7.74 13.23
N VAL A 67 46.62 -8.80 12.71
CA VAL A 67 45.17 -8.85 12.51
C VAL A 67 44.42 -8.95 13.85
N ASP A 68 45.00 -9.64 14.84
CA ASP A 68 44.40 -9.81 16.16
C ASP A 68 44.70 -8.65 17.15
N ALA A 69 45.65 -7.78 16.83
CA ALA A 69 46.06 -6.69 17.71
C ALA A 69 44.99 -5.60 17.82
N GLY A 70 44.92 -4.97 19.00
CA GLY A 70 44.02 -3.86 19.24
C GLY A 70 44.51 -2.54 18.67
N ASP A 71 43.66 -1.52 18.73
CA ASP A 71 43.97 -0.18 18.24
C ASP A 71 45.25 0.39 18.91
N ASN A 72 46.11 1.02 18.10
CA ASN A 72 47.37 1.64 18.50
C ASN A 72 48.45 0.69 19.08
N GLN A 73 48.31 -0.62 18.92
CA GLN A 73 49.34 -1.58 19.33
C GLN A 73 50.42 -1.73 18.24
N LEU A 74 51.69 -1.57 18.63
CA LEU A 74 52.83 -1.80 17.74
C LEU A 74 53.38 -3.21 17.95
N ILE A 75 53.53 -3.96 16.85
CA ILE A 75 54.07 -5.32 16.88
C ILE A 75 55.50 -5.30 16.36
N PRO A 76 56.47 -5.80 17.15
CA PRO A 76 57.86 -5.87 16.72
C PRO A 76 58.03 -6.93 15.62
N VAL A 77 58.56 -6.53 14.47
CA VAL A 77 58.92 -7.44 13.38
C VAL A 77 60.33 -7.99 13.63
N LYS A 78 60.47 -9.32 13.68
CA LYS A 78 61.76 -9.97 14.01
C LYS A 78 62.77 -9.92 12.87
N ASN A 79 62.30 -9.96 11.62
CA ASN A 79 63.16 -10.07 10.44
C ASN A 79 62.81 -8.97 9.42
N VAL A 80 63.23 -7.75 9.74
CA VAL A 80 62.91 -6.54 8.96
C VAL A 80 63.53 -6.59 7.55
N GLU A 81 64.76 -7.10 7.42
CA GLU A 81 65.47 -7.22 6.14
C GLU A 81 64.74 -8.15 5.16
N ALA A 82 64.35 -9.35 5.63
CA ALA A 82 63.61 -10.32 4.83
C ALA A 82 62.23 -9.80 4.40
N MET A 83 61.57 -8.98 5.23
CA MET A 83 60.28 -8.36 4.89
C MET A 83 60.40 -7.25 3.85
N ILE A 84 61.49 -6.48 3.86
CA ILE A 84 61.76 -5.45 2.86
C ILE A 84 62.09 -6.10 1.51
N GLU A 85 62.93 -7.15 1.49
CA GLU A 85 63.31 -7.87 0.27
C GLU A 85 62.13 -8.57 -0.41
N SER A 86 61.19 -9.11 0.36
CA SER A 86 59.99 -9.78 -0.17
C SER A 86 58.88 -8.81 -0.61
N GLY A 87 59.10 -7.50 -0.47
CA GLY A 87 58.22 -6.46 -0.97
C GLY A 87 57.11 -6.03 -0.01
N GLY A 88 57.33 -6.17 1.30
CA GLY A 88 56.47 -5.62 2.35
C GLY A 88 55.22 -6.45 2.68
N LEU A 89 54.45 -5.97 3.66
CA LEU A 89 53.24 -6.64 4.16
C LEU A 89 52.16 -6.82 3.09
N GLU A 90 52.05 -5.87 2.16
CA GLU A 90 51.02 -5.87 1.11
C GLU A 90 51.13 -7.08 0.18
N LYS A 91 52.35 -7.50 -0.18
CA LYS A 91 52.56 -8.67 -1.04
C LYS A 91 52.35 -10.01 -0.35
N HIS A 92 52.13 -10.00 0.96
CA HIS A 92 51.93 -11.21 1.77
C HIS A 92 50.49 -11.39 2.23
N ILE A 93 49.58 -10.49 1.87
CA ILE A 93 48.16 -10.58 2.15
C ILE A 93 47.41 -10.54 0.82
N TRP A 94 46.62 -11.57 0.56
CA TRP A 94 45.75 -11.63 -0.61
C TRP A 94 44.30 -11.63 -0.16
N TYR A 95 43.55 -10.61 -0.56
CA TYR A 95 42.11 -10.57 -0.35
C TYR A 95 41.38 -11.32 -1.47
N MET A 96 40.24 -11.90 -1.11
CA MET A 96 39.29 -12.42 -2.09
C MET A 96 38.74 -11.25 -2.92
N PRO A 97 38.71 -11.34 -4.26
CA PRO A 97 38.18 -10.26 -5.09
C PRO A 97 36.67 -10.11 -4.88
N ILE A 98 36.26 -9.04 -4.20
CA ILE A 98 34.85 -8.74 -3.89
C ILE A 98 34.24 -7.68 -4.83
N GLU A 99 35.07 -6.98 -5.62
CA GLU A 99 34.64 -5.85 -6.47
C GLU A 99 33.59 -6.26 -7.50
N MET A 100 33.78 -7.42 -8.16
CA MET A 100 32.82 -7.93 -9.13
C MET A 100 31.46 -8.21 -8.47
N ALA A 101 31.46 -8.81 -7.28
CA ALA A 101 30.22 -9.08 -6.54
C ALA A 101 29.53 -7.78 -6.10
N ALA A 102 30.30 -6.79 -5.63
CA ALA A 102 29.78 -5.46 -5.26
C ALA A 102 29.12 -4.76 -6.45
N ASN A 103 29.75 -4.81 -7.63
CA ASN A 103 29.19 -4.23 -8.86
C ASN A 103 27.89 -4.92 -9.29
N VAL A 104 27.82 -6.26 -9.19
CA VAL A 104 26.58 -7.01 -9.47
C VAL A 104 25.46 -6.61 -8.50
N ILE A 105 25.75 -6.46 -7.20
CA ILE A 105 24.77 -6.00 -6.21
C ILE A 105 24.23 -4.62 -6.59
N LYS A 106 25.10 -3.69 -7.00
CA LYS A 106 24.67 -2.34 -7.43
C LYS A 106 23.68 -2.41 -8.59
N ILE A 107 23.99 -3.20 -9.63
CA ILE A 107 23.10 -3.39 -10.78
C ILE A 107 21.77 -4.03 -10.35
N LEU A 108 21.80 -5.03 -9.46
CA LEU A 108 20.58 -5.66 -8.96
C LEU A 108 19.73 -4.69 -8.12
N MET A 109 20.34 -3.78 -7.37
CA MET A 109 19.61 -2.73 -6.66
C MET A 109 18.90 -1.79 -7.64
N GLU A 110 19.55 -1.40 -8.74
CA GLU A 110 18.93 -0.59 -9.80
C GLU A 110 17.77 -1.32 -10.48
N GLN A 111 17.94 -2.61 -10.80
CA GLN A 111 16.88 -3.45 -11.37
C GLN A 111 15.69 -3.62 -10.41
N ARG A 112 15.95 -3.72 -9.10
CA ARG A 112 14.90 -3.78 -8.08
C ARG A 112 14.03 -2.52 -8.09
N GLU A 113 14.64 -1.34 -8.26
CA GLU A 113 13.88 -0.09 -8.36
C GLU A 113 13.06 -0.02 -9.66
N ALA A 114 13.62 -0.47 -10.78
CA ALA A 114 12.90 -0.55 -12.05
C ALA A 114 11.68 -1.50 -11.98
N CYS A 115 11.84 -2.69 -11.39
CA CYS A 115 10.75 -3.65 -11.20
C CYS A 115 9.60 -3.06 -10.35
N LYS A 116 9.93 -2.36 -9.25
CA LYS A 116 8.92 -1.64 -8.46
C LYS A 116 8.20 -0.56 -9.26
N ALA A 117 8.90 0.18 -10.12
CA ALA A 117 8.28 1.18 -10.99
C ALA A 117 7.23 0.55 -11.92
N VAL A 118 7.55 -0.59 -12.53
CA VAL A 118 6.60 -1.35 -13.38
C VAL A 118 5.36 -1.79 -12.57
N ILE A 119 5.53 -2.26 -11.33
CA ILE A 119 4.38 -2.61 -10.46
C ILE A 119 3.47 -1.39 -10.25
N TYR A 120 4.04 -0.20 -10.04
CA TYR A 120 3.25 1.03 -9.87
C TYR A 120 2.52 1.43 -11.15
N GLU A 121 3.16 1.27 -12.31
CA GLU A 121 2.53 1.53 -13.61
C GLU A 121 1.35 0.59 -13.86
N ILE A 122 1.51 -0.71 -13.57
CA ILE A 122 0.43 -1.71 -13.70
C ILE A 122 -0.72 -1.40 -12.74
N THR A 123 -0.41 -1.21 -11.45
CA THR A 123 -1.43 -0.93 -10.43
C THR A 123 -2.10 0.44 -10.60
N GLY A 124 -1.45 1.37 -11.31
CA GLY A 124 -1.96 2.70 -11.55
C GLY A 124 -1.90 3.64 -10.36
N ILE A 125 -1.04 3.35 -9.38
CA ILE A 125 -0.77 4.25 -8.27
C ILE A 125 0.12 5.37 -8.81
N SER A 126 -0.40 6.60 -8.90
CA SER A 126 0.38 7.72 -9.46
C SER A 126 1.50 8.18 -8.52
N ASP A 127 2.54 8.77 -9.11
CA ASP A 127 3.72 9.33 -8.42
C ASP A 127 3.39 10.30 -7.27
N ILE A 128 2.21 10.90 -7.27
CA ILE A 128 1.78 11.85 -6.23
C ILE A 128 1.46 11.16 -4.91
N MET A 129 0.85 9.97 -4.95
CA MET A 129 0.58 9.19 -3.74
C MET A 129 1.90 8.67 -3.10
N ARG A 130 3.00 8.71 -3.85
CA ARG A 130 4.35 8.32 -3.42
C ARG A 130 5.17 9.48 -2.83
N GLY A 131 4.64 10.71 -2.81
CA GLY A 131 5.34 11.88 -2.26
C GLY A 131 6.49 12.39 -3.14
N ALA A 132 6.59 11.94 -4.39
CA ALA A 132 7.58 12.44 -5.35
C ALA A 132 7.09 13.78 -5.92
N THR A 133 7.24 14.87 -5.16
CA THR A 133 6.96 16.22 -5.66
C THR A 133 8.18 16.76 -6.40
N ASN A 134 8.04 17.09 -7.68
CA ASN A 134 9.03 17.91 -8.37
C ASN A 134 8.85 19.37 -7.90
N ALA A 135 9.88 19.94 -7.26
CA ALA A 135 9.86 21.32 -6.77
C ALA A 135 9.71 22.37 -7.89
N GLN A 136 9.95 21.98 -9.15
CA GLN A 136 9.77 22.83 -10.33
C GLN A 136 8.38 22.70 -10.96
N GLU A 137 7.50 21.81 -10.48
CA GLU A 137 6.13 21.73 -11.00
C GLU A 137 5.24 22.87 -10.48
N THR A 138 4.49 23.48 -11.39
CA THR A 138 3.47 24.48 -11.05
C THR A 138 2.36 23.87 -10.20
N MET A 139 1.80 24.65 -9.26
CA MET A 139 0.70 24.20 -8.38
C MET A 139 -0.48 23.59 -9.15
N GLY A 140 -0.80 24.10 -10.34
CA GLY A 140 -1.86 23.54 -11.20
C GLY A 140 -1.55 22.12 -11.70
N ALA A 141 -0.31 21.85 -12.10
CA ALA A 141 0.12 20.51 -12.52
C ALA A 141 0.08 19.51 -11.34
N GLN A 142 0.47 19.93 -10.14
CA GLN A 142 0.38 19.12 -8.93
C GLN A 142 -1.08 18.81 -8.55
N GLN A 143 -1.99 19.78 -8.65
CA GLN A 143 -3.42 19.56 -8.41
C GLN A 143 -4.03 18.57 -9.41
N ILE A 144 -3.74 18.72 -10.71
CA ILE A 144 -4.24 17.81 -11.77
C ILE A 144 -3.74 16.38 -11.54
N LYS A 145 -2.44 16.21 -11.28
CA LYS A 145 -1.86 14.90 -10.99
C LYS A 145 -2.43 14.26 -9.72
N SER A 146 -2.78 15.05 -8.69
CA SER A 146 -3.42 14.55 -7.46
C SER A 146 -4.85 14.09 -7.71
N GLN A 147 -5.59 14.85 -8.52
CA GLN A 147 -6.94 14.45 -8.96
C GLN A 147 -6.90 13.16 -9.80
N TRP A 148 -5.94 13.01 -10.71
CA TRP A 148 -5.79 11.81 -11.54
C TRP A 148 -5.30 10.60 -10.73
N GLY A 149 -4.38 10.82 -9.78
CA GLY A 149 -3.87 9.77 -8.88
C GLY A 149 -4.93 9.13 -7.99
N THR A 150 -5.92 9.92 -7.56
CA THR A 150 -7.03 9.41 -6.73
C THR A 150 -8.17 8.81 -7.55
N GLN A 151 -8.20 8.99 -8.87
CA GLN A 151 -9.35 8.59 -9.69
C GLN A 151 -9.55 7.07 -9.75
N ARG A 152 -8.47 6.29 -9.95
CA ARG A 152 -8.55 4.82 -9.97
C ARG A 152 -8.98 4.26 -8.61
N LEU A 153 -8.40 4.77 -7.53
CA LEU A 153 -8.76 4.37 -6.16
C LEU A 153 -10.23 4.73 -5.83
N LYS A 154 -10.69 5.92 -6.22
CA LYS A 154 -12.08 6.35 -6.05
C LYS A 154 -13.05 5.44 -6.80
N LYS A 155 -12.73 5.01 -8.03
CA LYS A 155 -13.57 4.05 -8.77
C LYS A 155 -13.75 2.74 -7.99
N MET A 156 -12.65 2.17 -7.48
CA MET A 156 -12.70 0.96 -6.65
C MET A 156 -13.52 1.15 -5.36
N GLN A 157 -13.33 2.28 -4.67
CA GLN A 157 -14.10 2.61 -3.47
C GLN A 157 -15.60 2.74 -3.77
N SER A 158 -15.97 3.40 -4.87
CA SER A 158 -17.37 3.54 -5.29
C SER A 158 -18.00 2.19 -5.65
N GLU A 159 -17.28 1.30 -6.34
CA GLU A 159 -17.76 -0.05 -6.64
C GLU A 159 -17.95 -0.89 -5.37
N PHE A 160 -17.04 -0.78 -4.39
CA PHE A 160 -17.20 -1.42 -3.09
C PHE A 160 -18.42 -0.89 -2.33
N GLN A 161 -18.59 0.44 -2.28
CA GLN A 161 -19.76 1.08 -1.66
C GLN A 161 -21.07 0.62 -2.31
N ARG A 162 -21.11 0.52 -3.64
CA ARG A 162 -22.26 -0.03 -4.37
C ARG A 162 -22.54 -1.47 -3.94
N TYR A 163 -21.53 -2.33 -3.93
CA TYR A 163 -21.67 -3.74 -3.56
C TYR A 163 -22.25 -3.90 -2.14
N VAL A 164 -21.73 -3.17 -1.16
CA VAL A 164 -22.25 -3.17 0.22
C VAL A 164 -23.69 -2.64 0.28
N ARG A 165 -24.00 -1.54 -0.41
CA ARG A 165 -25.35 -0.99 -0.48
C ARG A 165 -26.34 -2.01 -1.04
N ASP A 166 -25.98 -2.72 -2.11
CA ASP A 166 -26.84 -3.70 -2.77
C ASP A 166 -27.10 -4.90 -1.85
N ILE A 167 -26.11 -5.36 -1.08
CA ILE A 167 -26.29 -6.39 -0.04
C ILE A 167 -27.30 -5.94 1.01
N VAL A 168 -27.14 -4.72 1.54
CA VAL A 168 -28.06 -4.19 2.57
C VAL A 168 -29.47 -4.06 2.00
N ARG A 169 -29.62 -3.55 0.78
CA ARG A 169 -30.91 -3.45 0.09
C ARG A 169 -31.60 -4.80 -0.07
N LEU A 170 -30.86 -5.82 -0.51
CA LEU A 170 -31.38 -7.19 -0.65
C LEU A 170 -31.82 -7.76 0.71
N LYS A 171 -31.01 -7.57 1.77
CA LYS A 171 -31.38 -7.98 3.13
C LYS A 171 -32.67 -7.30 3.61
N CYS A 172 -32.77 -5.97 3.48
CA CYS A 172 -33.97 -5.23 3.86
C CYS A 172 -35.20 -5.69 3.08
N GLN A 173 -35.06 -5.97 1.79
CA GLN A 173 -36.16 -6.45 0.97
C GLN A 173 -36.62 -7.85 1.38
N ILE A 174 -35.70 -8.77 1.67
CA ILE A 174 -36.04 -10.12 2.17
C ILE A 174 -36.78 -10.00 3.50
N ILE A 175 -36.31 -9.16 4.41
CA ILE A 175 -36.96 -8.94 5.70
C ILE A 175 -38.39 -8.40 5.51
N ALA A 176 -38.55 -7.35 4.70
CA ALA A 176 -39.87 -6.75 4.44
C ALA A 176 -40.87 -7.69 3.74
N ASN A 177 -40.38 -8.63 2.92
CA ASN A 177 -41.24 -9.59 2.21
C ASN A 177 -41.58 -10.84 3.04
N LYS A 178 -40.77 -11.19 4.05
CA LYS A 178 -40.92 -12.43 4.82
C LYS A 178 -41.48 -12.23 6.22
N PHE A 179 -41.36 -11.03 6.79
CA PHE A 179 -41.85 -10.72 8.13
C PHE A 179 -43.00 -9.72 8.07
N GLN A 180 -43.98 -9.91 8.94
CA GLN A 180 -45.05 -8.92 9.12
C GLN A 180 -44.48 -7.67 9.82
N PRO A 181 -45.04 -6.47 9.57
CA PRO A 181 -44.59 -5.22 10.19
C PRO A 181 -44.52 -5.29 11.72
N GLU A 182 -45.46 -5.98 12.36
CA GLU A 182 -45.51 -6.18 13.81
C GLU A 182 -44.28 -6.94 14.31
N THR A 183 -43.87 -7.99 13.60
CA THR A 183 -42.69 -8.80 13.94
C THR A 183 -41.41 -7.98 13.79
N ILE A 184 -41.31 -7.16 12.74
CA ILE A 184 -40.15 -6.29 12.51
C ILE A 184 -40.03 -5.24 13.63
N MET A 185 -41.15 -4.65 14.06
CA MET A 185 -41.21 -3.71 15.17
C MET A 185 -40.77 -4.35 16.49
N GLN A 186 -41.22 -5.57 16.77
CA GLN A 186 -40.77 -6.33 17.95
C GLN A 186 -39.27 -6.65 17.89
N MET A 187 -38.74 -7.01 16.72
CA MET A 187 -37.32 -7.34 16.56
C MET A 187 -36.40 -6.12 16.61
N THR A 188 -36.85 -4.95 16.14
CA THR A 188 -36.03 -3.72 16.06
C THR A 188 -36.24 -2.76 17.23
N GLY A 189 -37.33 -2.92 18.00
CA GLY A 189 -37.76 -1.97 19.03
C GLY A 189 -38.26 -0.63 18.48
N LEU A 190 -38.43 -0.50 17.15
CA LEU A 190 -38.84 0.73 16.49
C LEU A 190 -40.35 0.74 16.23
N LYS A 191 -41.04 1.82 16.66
CA LYS A 191 -42.45 2.03 16.32
C LYS A 191 -42.57 2.44 14.84
N LEU A 192 -43.02 1.52 14.00
CA LEU A 192 -43.30 1.77 12.58
C LEU A 192 -44.78 2.17 12.42
N ALA A 193 -45.07 3.17 11.58
CA ALA A 193 -46.45 3.55 11.26
C ALA A 193 -47.13 2.41 10.50
N GLN A 194 -48.20 1.85 11.06
CA GLN A 194 -48.81 0.60 10.60
C GLN A 194 -49.95 0.84 9.61
N THR A 195 -50.56 2.03 9.61
CA THR A 195 -51.68 2.38 8.72
C THR A 195 -51.41 3.63 7.90
N ASP A 196 -52.03 3.75 6.73
CA ASP A 196 -51.93 4.96 5.91
C ASP A 196 -52.47 6.20 6.64
N ALA A 197 -53.45 6.01 7.54
CA ALA A 197 -53.92 7.04 8.46
C ALA A 197 -52.83 7.54 9.44
N GLU A 198 -52.00 6.64 9.99
CA GLU A 198 -50.87 7.04 10.85
C GLU A 198 -49.76 7.74 10.05
N LYS A 199 -49.52 7.32 8.80
CA LYS A 199 -48.55 8.01 7.92
C LYS A 199 -49.01 9.43 7.60
N ASP A 200 -50.31 9.64 7.39
CA ASP A 200 -50.88 10.97 7.13
C ASP A 200 -50.86 11.84 8.39
N GLN A 201 -51.08 11.27 9.58
CA GLN A 201 -50.92 11.98 10.85
C GLN A 201 -49.46 12.38 11.09
N ILE A 202 -48.49 11.50 10.84
CA ILE A 202 -47.06 11.82 11.01
C ILE A 202 -46.63 12.90 10.00
N LYS A 203 -47.14 12.86 8.76
CA LYS A 203 -46.90 13.92 7.76
C LYS A 203 -47.51 15.26 8.18
N GLN A 204 -48.75 15.27 8.67
CA GLN A 204 -49.39 16.49 9.18
C GLN A 204 -48.65 17.05 10.40
N GLN A 205 -48.19 16.18 11.29
CA GLN A 205 -47.45 16.58 12.47
C GLN A 205 -46.06 17.15 12.11
N ALA A 206 -45.37 16.55 11.12
CA ALA A 206 -44.12 17.08 10.59
C ALA A 206 -44.30 18.44 9.87
N GLN A 207 -45.36 18.60 9.09
CA GLN A 207 -45.71 19.89 8.45
C GLN A 207 -46.07 20.96 9.48
N SER A 208 -46.84 20.61 10.52
CA SER A 208 -47.14 21.54 11.61
C SER A 208 -45.89 21.96 12.39
N PHE A 209 -44.91 21.06 12.53
CA PHE A 209 -43.66 21.34 13.23
C PHE A 209 -42.75 22.26 12.41
N GLN A 210 -42.69 22.09 11.08
CA GLN A 210 -42.00 23.03 10.18
C GLN A 210 -42.64 24.42 10.20
N GLN A 211 -43.97 24.48 10.20
CA GLN A 211 -44.70 25.76 10.25
C GLN A 211 -44.51 26.46 11.62
N TYR A 212 -44.45 25.69 12.71
CA TYR A 212 -44.12 26.22 14.04
C TYR A 212 -42.69 26.78 14.10
N GLN A 213 -41.71 26.09 13.50
CA GLN A 213 -40.33 26.59 13.41
C GLN A 213 -40.20 27.86 12.55
N GLN A 214 -40.91 27.96 11.42
CA GLN A 214 -40.93 29.19 10.62
C GLN A 214 -41.58 30.36 11.37
N SER A 215 -42.64 30.10 12.14
CA SER A 215 -43.31 31.15 12.94
C SER A 215 -42.45 31.69 14.09
N GLN A 216 -41.61 30.84 14.71
CA GLN A 216 -40.66 31.30 15.73
C GLN A 216 -39.48 32.10 15.15
N GLN A 217 -39.06 31.82 13.91
CA GLN A 217 -38.01 32.62 13.26
C GLN A 217 -38.50 34.01 12.82
N GLN A 218 -39.78 34.19 12.51
CA GLN A 218 -40.35 35.51 12.20
C GLN A 218 -40.66 36.36 13.45
N ALA A 219 -40.88 35.73 14.61
CA ALA A 219 -41.12 36.43 15.88
C ALA A 219 -39.83 36.94 16.57
N GLN A 220 -38.65 36.61 16.04
CA GLN A 220 -37.34 36.98 16.59
C GLN A 220 -36.59 38.07 15.80
N GLN A 221 -37.20 38.67 14.78
CA GLN A 221 -36.67 39.92 14.22
C GLN A 221 -37.13 41.09 15.11
N PRO A 222 -36.20 41.81 15.78
CA PRO A 222 -36.57 42.99 16.55
C PRO A 222 -37.14 44.02 15.57
N PRO A 223 -38.21 44.74 15.94
CA PRO A 223 -38.68 45.86 15.13
C PRO A 223 -37.54 46.88 15.02
N GLN A 224 -37.09 47.13 13.79
CA GLN A 224 -36.16 48.22 13.48
C GLN A 224 -36.84 49.54 13.84
N GLY A 225 -36.35 50.14 14.93
CA GLY A 225 -36.48 51.56 15.24
C GLY A 225 -35.12 52.23 15.12
#